data_AF-A0A9W9KSC9-F1
#
_entry.id   AF-A0A9W9KSC9-F1
#
_cell.length_a   1.000
_cell.length_b   1.000
_cell.length_c   1.000
_cell.angle_alpha   90.00
_cell.angle_beta   90.00
_cell.angle_gamma   90.00
#
_symmetry.space_group_name_H-M   'P 1'
#
loop_
_entity.id
_entity.type
_entity.pdbx_description
1 polymer ?
#
loop_
_entity_poly.entity_id
_entity_poly.type
_entity_poly.pdbx_seq_one_letter_code
_entity_poly.pdbx_strand_id
1 'polypeptide(L)'
;MSPKDSTVEYPWGSLPVERYILTNWNSSSSESIKQQRLRLTRQHLEADTTNLERITSNVHRRPPQMDVDNILKPWRSEKTRKIAVRLFDGGYDSEVPLMLRTYYSRDAGKLKMDNTKLADWVGPKKKFSDGSYCTCLDDPEVFNFGEKWEKIFEIIPELAGCIFTASVTRKHRPKLPPGDCDSRRWCFMPLIVLDKEAFATKHGRLIYLDSRRNIIRETRFDLSDGVSMADIIVDWVESAHLERLWEDSQVGEKYRADRPTDRGRLG
;
A
#
# COMPACT_ATOMS: atom_id res chain seq x y z
N MET A 1 -4.92 -0.15 35.41
CA MET A 1 -5.13 -1.41 34.66
C MET A 1 -4.46 -1.24 33.31
N SER A 2 -3.31 -1.88 33.11
CA SER A 2 -2.61 -1.85 31.82
C SER A 2 -3.46 -2.57 30.76
N PRO A 3 -3.55 -2.08 29.52
CA PRO A 3 -4.13 -2.86 28.43
C PRO A 3 -3.30 -4.13 28.27
N LYS A 4 -3.96 -5.30 28.28
CA LYS A 4 -3.30 -6.55 27.93
C LYS A 4 -2.89 -6.44 26.46
N ASP A 5 -1.59 -6.42 26.24
CA ASP A 5 -0.95 -6.57 24.94
C ASP A 5 -1.15 -8.01 24.46
N SER A 6 -2.40 -8.35 24.10
CA SER A 6 -2.70 -9.59 23.41
C SER A 6 -2.37 -9.38 21.94
N THR A 7 -1.08 -9.45 21.62
CA THR A 7 -0.64 -9.60 20.23
C THR A 7 -1.23 -10.89 19.70
N VAL A 8 -2.30 -10.77 18.91
CA VAL A 8 -2.87 -11.91 18.18
C VAL A 8 -1.78 -12.41 17.24
N GLU A 9 -1.19 -13.56 17.56
CA GLU A 9 -0.19 -14.17 16.69
C GLU A 9 -0.90 -14.66 15.42
N TYR A 10 -0.62 -14.04 14.28
CA TYR A 10 -1.18 -14.45 12.99
C TYR A 10 -0.32 -15.57 12.37
N PRO A 11 -0.75 -16.85 12.39
CA PRO A 11 0.03 -17.95 11.83
C PRO A 11 0.13 -17.85 10.31
N TRP A 12 1.18 -18.38 9.71
CA TRP A 12 1.31 -18.47 8.25
C TRP A 12 0.08 -19.13 7.60
N GLY A 13 -0.38 -18.57 6.48
CA GLY A 13 -1.61 -19.01 5.80
C GLY A 13 -2.88 -18.32 6.30
N SER A 14 -2.78 -17.39 7.25
CA SER A 14 -3.93 -16.65 7.78
C SER A 14 -4.35 -15.48 6.89
N LEU A 15 -3.40 -14.83 6.19
CA LEU A 15 -3.68 -13.67 5.35
C LEU A 15 -4.48 -14.09 4.10
N PRO A 16 -5.40 -13.25 3.60
CA PRO A 16 -6.25 -13.58 2.44
C PRO A 16 -5.48 -14.07 1.22
N VAL A 17 -4.40 -13.38 0.86
CA VAL A 17 -3.56 -13.77 -0.28
C VAL A 17 -2.78 -15.07 -0.01
N GLU A 18 -2.28 -15.30 1.21
CA GLU A 18 -1.57 -16.53 1.57
C GLU A 18 -2.51 -17.73 1.39
N ARG A 19 -3.75 -17.59 1.87
CA ARG A 19 -4.79 -18.61 1.72
C ARG A 19 -5.18 -18.79 0.26
N TYR A 20 -5.31 -17.72 -0.52
CA TYR A 20 -5.60 -17.80 -1.94
C TYR A 20 -4.53 -18.59 -2.68
N ILE A 21 -3.25 -18.29 -2.42
CA ILE A 21 -2.11 -19.00 -3.02
C ILE A 21 -2.15 -20.48 -2.67
N LEU A 22 -2.30 -20.82 -1.39
CA LEU A 22 -2.32 -22.21 -0.92
C LEU A 22 -3.51 -23.00 -1.49
N THR A 23 -4.69 -22.38 -1.56
CA THR A 23 -5.91 -23.03 -2.08
C THR A 23 -5.81 -23.33 -3.57
N ASN A 24 -5.14 -22.47 -4.33
CA ASN A 24 -5.01 -22.58 -5.78
C ASN A 24 -3.63 -23.10 -6.22
N TRP A 25 -2.84 -23.62 -5.27
CA TRP A 25 -1.54 -24.19 -5.56
C TRP A 25 -1.69 -25.49 -6.34
N ASN A 26 -0.94 -25.63 -7.44
CA ASN A 26 -0.90 -26.86 -8.21
C ASN A 26 0.54 -27.40 -8.23
N SER A 27 0.80 -28.41 -7.41
CA SER A 27 2.11 -29.09 -7.30
C SER A 27 2.54 -29.82 -8.57
N SER A 28 1.60 -30.10 -9.48
CA SER A 28 1.87 -30.73 -10.78
C SER A 28 2.06 -29.71 -11.91
N SER A 29 2.08 -28.41 -11.60
CA SER A 29 2.34 -27.37 -12.60
C SER A 29 3.78 -27.45 -13.11
N SER A 30 3.98 -27.14 -14.39
CA SER A 30 5.30 -26.96 -14.99
C SER A 30 5.93 -25.59 -14.67
N GLU A 31 5.17 -24.67 -14.06
CA GLU A 31 5.68 -23.38 -13.59
C GLU A 31 6.68 -23.57 -12.44
N SER A 32 7.73 -22.76 -12.40
CA SER A 32 8.54 -22.66 -11.19
C SER A 32 7.70 -22.15 -10.02
N ILE A 33 8.10 -22.52 -8.80
CA ILE A 33 7.43 -22.06 -7.55
C ILE A 33 7.29 -20.53 -7.53
N LYS A 34 8.29 -19.78 -8.02
CA LYS A 34 8.23 -18.32 -8.08
C LYS A 34 7.20 -17.81 -9.08
N GLN A 35 7.12 -18.42 -10.27
CA GLN A 35 6.16 -18.03 -11.31
C GLN A 35 4.72 -18.29 -10.88
N GLN A 36 4.44 -19.48 -10.35
CA GLN A 36 3.11 -19.84 -9.89
C GLN A 36 2.64 -18.93 -8.76
N ARG A 37 3.50 -18.64 -7.77
CA ARG A 37 3.19 -17.67 -6.70
C ARG A 37 2.87 -16.30 -7.25
N LEU A 38 3.70 -15.76 -8.13
CA LEU A 38 3.48 -14.44 -8.72
C LEU A 38 2.16 -14.38 -9.49
N ARG A 39 1.85 -15.41 -10.28
CA ARG A 39 0.58 -15.52 -11.00
C ARG A 39 -0.61 -15.55 -10.05
N LEU A 40 -0.55 -16.37 -9.00
CA LEU A 40 -1.61 -16.49 -8.00
C LEU A 40 -1.79 -15.20 -7.18
N THR A 41 -0.71 -14.49 -6.84
CA THR A 41 -0.79 -13.17 -6.18
C THR A 41 -1.50 -12.15 -7.08
N ARG A 42 -1.19 -12.13 -8.38
CA ARG A 42 -1.86 -11.23 -9.33
C ARG A 42 -3.34 -11.59 -9.51
N GLN A 43 -3.67 -12.87 -9.62
CA GLN A 43 -5.06 -13.34 -9.67
C GLN A 43 -5.83 -12.99 -8.40
N HIS A 44 -5.20 -13.06 -7.23
CA HIS A 44 -5.81 -12.61 -5.98
C HIS A 44 -6.17 -11.11 -6.03
N LEU A 45 -5.27 -10.27 -6.54
CA LEU A 45 -5.49 -8.82 -6.66
C LEU A 45 -6.54 -8.45 -7.72
N GLU A 46 -6.89 -9.38 -8.61
CA GLU A 46 -7.93 -9.21 -9.64
C GLU A 46 -9.26 -9.84 -9.24
N ALA A 47 -9.28 -10.64 -8.17
CA ALA A 47 -10.47 -11.37 -7.73
C ALA A 47 -11.50 -10.42 -7.11
N ASP A 48 -12.78 -10.67 -7.41
CA ASP A 48 -13.89 -9.95 -6.80
C ASP A 48 -14.07 -10.32 -5.30
N THR A 49 -14.62 -9.39 -4.51
CA THR A 49 -14.76 -9.50 -3.05
C THR A 49 -15.53 -10.76 -2.64
N THR A 50 -16.61 -11.10 -3.36
CA THR A 50 -17.44 -12.29 -3.10
C THR A 50 -16.66 -13.60 -3.33
N ASN A 51 -15.78 -13.65 -4.34
CA ASN A 51 -14.94 -14.82 -4.57
C ASN A 51 -13.90 -15.00 -3.47
N LEU A 52 -13.37 -13.89 -2.95
CA LEU A 52 -12.42 -13.93 -1.86
C LEU A 52 -13.08 -14.32 -0.55
N GLU A 53 -14.28 -13.82 -0.23
CA GLU A 53 -15.05 -14.22 0.95
C GLU A 53 -15.28 -15.73 1.02
N ARG A 54 -15.63 -16.34 -0.12
CA ARG A 54 -15.81 -17.79 -0.22
C ARG A 54 -14.51 -18.57 0.00
N ILE A 55 -13.37 -18.04 -0.46
CA ILE A 55 -12.06 -18.68 -0.29
C ILE A 55 -11.55 -18.49 1.14
N THR A 56 -11.87 -17.37 1.78
CA THR A 56 -11.37 -17.03 3.12
C THR A 56 -12.24 -17.53 4.26
N SER A 57 -13.51 -17.86 4.03
CA SER A 57 -14.45 -18.33 5.07
C SER A 57 -14.05 -19.65 5.73
N ASN A 58 -13.18 -20.46 5.10
CA ASN A 58 -12.61 -21.68 5.69
C ASN A 58 -11.41 -21.37 6.62
N VAL A 59 -11.60 -20.46 7.57
CA VAL A 59 -10.55 -19.85 8.42
C VAL A 59 -9.79 -20.86 9.29
N HIS A 60 -10.35 -22.05 9.56
CA HIS A 60 -9.87 -22.95 10.61
C HIS A 60 -8.85 -24.01 10.19
N ARG A 61 -8.53 -24.17 8.89
CA ARG A 61 -7.54 -25.16 8.48
C ARG A 61 -6.14 -24.54 8.48
N ARG A 62 -5.34 -24.87 9.49
CA ARG A 62 -3.90 -24.58 9.50
C ARG A 62 -3.24 -25.27 8.29
N PRO A 63 -2.44 -24.55 7.47
CA PRO A 63 -1.80 -25.17 6.33
C PRO A 63 -0.72 -26.18 6.76
N PRO A 64 -0.43 -27.19 5.93
CA PRO A 64 0.71 -28.07 6.15
C PRO A 64 2.02 -27.27 6.28
N GLN A 65 2.88 -27.66 7.22
CA GLN A 65 4.13 -26.92 7.48
C GLN A 65 5.06 -26.93 6.25
N MET A 66 5.08 -28.04 5.50
CA MET A 66 5.83 -28.15 4.25
C MET A 66 5.41 -27.11 3.20
N ASP A 67 4.10 -26.81 3.10
CA ASP A 67 3.60 -25.79 2.17
C ASP A 67 4.01 -24.39 2.64
N VAL A 68 3.97 -24.13 3.94
CA VAL A 68 4.46 -22.86 4.51
C VAL A 68 5.94 -22.66 4.19
N ASP A 69 6.76 -23.69 4.40
CA ASP A 69 8.21 -23.61 4.23
C ASP A 69 8.64 -23.51 2.77
N ASN A 70 7.93 -24.17 1.86
CA ASN A 70 8.29 -24.22 0.44
C ASN A 70 7.60 -23.11 -0.40
N ILE A 71 6.40 -22.70 -0.03
CA ILE A 71 5.59 -21.77 -0.82
C ILE A 71 5.62 -20.36 -0.20
N LEU A 72 5.33 -20.21 1.09
CA LEU A 72 5.09 -18.90 1.69
C LEU A 72 6.37 -18.21 2.22
N LYS A 73 7.17 -18.91 3.04
CA LYS A 73 8.41 -18.34 3.62
C LYS A 73 9.43 -17.86 2.57
N PRO A 74 9.61 -18.52 1.41
CA PRO A 74 10.54 -18.03 0.40
C PRO A 74 9.98 -16.85 -0.41
N TRP A 75 8.70 -16.48 -0.23
CA TRP A 75 8.09 -15.33 -0.90
C TRP A 75 8.22 -14.06 -0.06
N ARG A 76 8.02 -14.15 1.26
CA ARG A 76 8.12 -13.01 2.17
C ARG A 76 8.99 -13.34 3.37
N SER A 77 9.88 -12.40 3.73
CA SER A 77 10.56 -12.44 5.02
C SER A 77 9.57 -12.25 6.17
N GLU A 78 9.97 -12.64 7.39
CA GLU A 78 9.16 -12.39 8.59
C GLU A 78 8.90 -10.89 8.81
N LYS A 79 9.89 -10.03 8.50
CA LYS A 79 9.77 -8.56 8.56
C LYS A 79 8.67 -8.06 7.63
N THR A 80 8.70 -8.48 6.36
CA THR A 80 7.69 -8.12 5.36
C THR A 80 6.30 -8.64 5.74
N ARG A 81 6.24 -9.85 6.30
CA ARG A 81 4.99 -10.44 6.75
C ARG A 81 4.37 -9.70 7.94
N LYS A 82 5.17 -9.22 8.90
CA LYS A 82 4.67 -8.41 10.01
C LYS A 82 3.98 -7.14 9.52
N ILE A 83 4.52 -6.50 8.49
CA ILE A 83 3.88 -5.34 7.84
C ILE A 83 2.55 -5.74 7.22
N ALA A 84 2.52 -6.85 6.46
CA ALA A 84 1.28 -7.34 5.83
C ALA A 84 0.18 -7.69 6.85
N VAL A 85 0.55 -8.32 7.98
CA VAL A 85 -0.36 -8.59 9.09
C VAL A 85 -0.95 -7.31 9.64
N ARG A 86 -0.11 -6.29 9.87
CA ARG A 86 -0.55 -5.00 10.42
C ARG A 86 -1.47 -4.21 9.49
N LEU A 87 -1.24 -4.32 8.18
CA LEU A 87 -2.14 -3.74 7.17
C LEU A 87 -3.47 -4.50 7.11
N PHE A 88 -3.46 -5.80 7.39
CA PHE A 88 -4.64 -6.66 7.34
C PHE A 88 -5.51 -6.55 8.59
N ASP A 89 -4.93 -6.56 9.79
CA ASP A 89 -5.64 -6.61 11.07
C ASP A 89 -6.26 -5.28 11.52
N GLY A 90 -6.09 -4.22 10.71
CA GLY A 90 -6.55 -2.87 11.04
C GLY A 90 -5.72 -2.21 12.15
N GLY A 91 -4.58 -2.79 12.54
CA GLY A 91 -3.61 -2.20 13.47
C GLY A 91 -2.76 -1.09 12.85
N TYR A 92 -2.92 -0.85 11.54
CA TYR A 92 -2.43 0.35 10.87
C TYR A 92 -3.51 1.43 10.86
N ASP A 93 -3.14 2.62 11.31
CA ASP A 93 -4.01 3.79 11.23
C ASP A 93 -4.19 4.17 9.76
N SER A 94 -5.38 3.92 9.21
CA SER A 94 -5.68 4.18 7.80
C SER A 94 -5.60 5.66 7.42
N GLU A 95 -5.50 6.56 8.39
CA GLU A 95 -5.33 8.00 8.18
C GLU A 95 -3.86 8.39 7.97
N VAL A 96 -2.92 7.48 8.24
CA VAL A 96 -1.49 7.67 8.03
C VAL A 96 -1.10 7.15 6.64
N PRO A 97 -0.43 7.94 5.79
CA PRO A 97 0.14 7.43 4.54
C PRO A 97 1.28 6.46 4.82
N LEU A 98 1.42 5.50 3.92
CA LEU A 98 2.58 4.63 3.89
C LEU A 98 3.62 5.17 2.90
N MET A 99 4.87 5.29 3.34
CA MET A 99 5.98 5.67 2.47
C MET A 99 6.64 4.42 1.89
N LEU A 100 7.00 4.48 0.61
CA LEU A 100 7.74 3.45 -0.09
C LEU A 100 8.98 4.07 -0.74
N ARG A 101 10.17 3.68 -0.27
CA ARG A 101 11.40 4.06 -0.94
C ARG A 101 11.71 3.08 -2.06
N THR A 102 11.84 3.58 -3.28
CA THR A 102 12.14 2.74 -4.45
C THR A 102 13.52 2.98 -5.04
N TYR A 103 14.25 3.99 -4.56
CA TYR A 103 15.56 4.35 -5.06
C TYR A 103 16.64 4.35 -3.98
N TYR A 104 17.76 3.72 -4.32
CA TYR A 104 18.95 3.61 -3.50
C TYR A 104 20.19 3.97 -4.32
N SER A 105 20.93 4.99 -3.90
CA SER A 105 22.16 5.39 -4.58
C SER A 105 23.22 4.29 -4.50
N ARG A 106 23.92 4.03 -5.61
CA ARG A 106 25.11 3.16 -5.63
C ARG A 106 26.35 3.85 -5.07
N ASP A 107 26.38 5.18 -5.12
CA ASP A 107 27.43 5.97 -4.47
C ASP A 107 27.18 6.02 -2.96
N ALA A 108 28.18 5.58 -2.18
CA ALA A 108 28.06 5.43 -0.73
C ALA A 108 27.92 6.78 -0.01
N GLY A 109 28.57 7.83 -0.50
CA GLY A 109 28.46 9.19 0.05
C GLY A 109 27.04 9.73 -0.11
N LYS A 110 26.51 9.64 -1.32
CA LYS A 110 25.13 10.01 -1.64
C LYS A 110 24.10 9.13 -0.93
N LEU A 111 24.35 7.82 -0.81
CA LEU A 111 23.46 6.93 -0.06
C LEU A 111 23.34 7.36 1.41
N LYS A 112 24.47 7.72 2.05
CA LYS A 112 24.47 8.24 3.42
C LYS A 112 23.66 9.53 3.53
N MET A 113 23.83 10.47 2.59
CA MET A 113 23.04 11.71 2.56
C MET A 113 21.55 11.45 2.34
N ASP A 114 21.20 10.55 1.42
CA ASP A 114 19.81 10.19 1.13
C ASP A 114 19.17 9.49 2.33
N ASN A 115 19.92 8.68 3.11
CA ASN A 115 19.44 8.09 4.36
C ASN A 115 19.18 9.16 5.45
N THR A 116 20.01 10.20 5.52
CA THR A 116 19.77 11.34 6.43
C THR A 116 18.48 12.06 6.05
N LYS A 117 18.29 12.42 4.77
CA LYS A 117 17.04 13.03 4.28
C LYS A 117 15.82 12.19 4.63
N LEU A 118 15.89 10.87 4.41
CA LEU A 118 14.79 9.97 4.72
C LEU A 118 14.47 9.99 6.23
N ALA A 119 15.47 9.98 7.09
CA ALA A 119 15.27 10.05 8.54
C ALA A 119 14.60 11.36 8.96
N ASP A 120 14.96 12.48 8.33
CA ASP A 120 14.35 13.78 8.57
C ASP A 120 12.88 13.79 8.10
N TRP A 121 12.61 13.24 6.91
CA TRP A 121 11.25 13.13 6.37
C TRP A 121 10.37 12.22 7.22
N VAL A 122 10.82 11.02 7.58
CA VAL A 122 10.03 10.10 8.43
C VAL A 122 9.78 10.71 9.82
N GLY A 123 10.71 11.54 10.31
CA GLY A 123 10.60 12.20 11.60
C GLY A 123 10.87 11.27 12.80
N PRO A 124 10.80 11.80 14.02
CA PRO A 124 11.10 11.03 15.22
C PRO A 124 10.06 9.91 15.45
N LYS A 125 10.55 8.67 15.58
CA LYS A 125 9.73 7.46 15.82
C LYS A 125 8.74 7.55 17.00
N LYS A 126 8.95 8.50 17.93
CA LYS A 126 8.12 8.72 19.12
C LYS A 126 6.77 9.41 18.84
N LYS A 127 6.60 10.09 17.69
CA LYS A 127 5.33 10.75 17.35
C LYS A 127 4.26 9.75 16.88
N PHE A 128 4.65 8.53 16.53
CA PHE A 128 3.75 7.43 16.18
C PHE A 128 3.62 6.50 17.40
N SER A 129 2.46 5.85 17.58
CA SER A 129 2.32 4.74 18.51
C SER A 129 3.37 3.64 18.19
N ASP A 130 3.52 2.64 19.07
CA ASP A 130 4.55 1.57 18.98
C ASP A 130 4.70 0.82 17.63
N GLY A 131 3.86 1.14 16.64
CA GLY A 131 3.84 0.67 15.26
C GLY A 131 4.64 1.42 14.21
N SER A 132 5.56 2.32 14.58
CA SER A 132 6.36 3.11 13.61
C SER A 132 7.18 2.31 12.57
N TYR A 133 7.23 0.98 12.64
CA TYR A 133 8.00 0.15 11.69
C TYR A 133 7.30 -0.06 10.33
N CYS A 134 6.01 0.25 10.20
CA CYS A 134 5.24 0.11 8.95
C CYS A 134 4.91 1.43 8.25
N THR A 135 5.34 2.59 8.78
CA THR A 135 5.10 3.89 8.15
C THR A 135 6.04 4.16 6.97
N CYS A 136 7.22 3.51 6.94
CA CYS A 136 8.16 3.62 5.84
C CYS A 136 8.75 2.26 5.45
N LEU A 137 8.52 1.86 4.19
CA LEU A 137 9.11 0.70 3.54
C LEU A 137 10.46 1.10 2.95
N ASP A 138 11.52 0.90 3.75
CA ASP A 138 12.90 1.19 3.41
C ASP A 138 13.80 -0.04 3.63
N ASP A 139 13.89 -0.87 2.60
CA ASP A 139 14.75 -2.07 2.58
C ASP A 139 15.26 -2.26 1.14
N PRO A 140 16.54 -1.98 0.85
CA PRO A 140 17.06 -2.01 -0.51
C PRO A 140 16.99 -3.39 -1.17
N GLU A 141 17.01 -4.46 -0.37
CA GLU A 141 16.95 -5.83 -0.89
C GLU A 141 15.53 -6.22 -1.32
N VAL A 142 14.52 -5.48 -0.83
CA VAL A 142 13.10 -5.80 -1.06
C VAL A 142 12.43 -4.77 -1.95
N PHE A 143 12.70 -3.48 -1.75
CA PHE A 143 11.92 -2.37 -2.29
C PHE A 143 12.63 -1.53 -3.36
N ASN A 144 13.85 -1.88 -3.76
CA ASN A 144 14.59 -1.18 -4.81
C ASN A 144 14.02 -1.45 -6.22
N PHE A 145 12.83 -0.92 -6.47
CA PHE A 145 12.09 -1.12 -7.71
C PHE A 145 12.38 -0.08 -8.79
N GLY A 146 13.06 1.01 -8.45
CA GLY A 146 13.19 2.19 -9.30
C GLY A 146 11.81 2.75 -9.66
N GLU A 147 11.56 2.91 -10.96
CA GLU A 147 10.29 3.44 -11.49
C GLU A 147 9.12 2.45 -11.38
N LYS A 148 9.39 1.15 -11.21
CA LYS A 148 8.37 0.08 -11.18
C LYS A 148 7.83 -0.15 -9.76
N TRP A 149 7.46 0.93 -9.08
CA TRP A 149 7.02 0.93 -7.68
C TRP A 149 5.82 0.00 -7.43
N GLU A 150 4.98 -0.24 -8.45
CA GLU A 150 3.79 -1.10 -8.41
C GLU A 150 4.14 -2.56 -8.05
N LYS A 151 5.40 -2.97 -8.24
CA LYS A 151 5.90 -4.27 -7.79
C LYS A 151 5.71 -4.50 -6.29
N ILE A 152 5.50 -3.44 -5.51
CA ILE A 152 5.18 -3.58 -4.09
C ILE A 152 3.94 -4.46 -3.86
N PHE A 153 2.94 -4.43 -4.74
CA PHE A 153 1.75 -5.27 -4.60
C PHE A 153 2.02 -6.76 -4.82
N GLU A 154 3.14 -7.12 -5.46
CA GLU A 154 3.56 -8.53 -5.60
C GLU A 154 4.16 -9.07 -4.29
N ILE A 155 4.57 -8.17 -3.39
CA ILE A 155 5.18 -8.49 -2.10
C ILE A 155 4.19 -8.28 -0.96
N ILE A 156 3.51 -7.14 -0.95
CA ILE A 156 2.54 -6.71 0.07
C ILE A 156 1.23 -6.33 -0.65
N PRO A 157 0.50 -7.32 -1.20
CA PRO A 157 -0.79 -7.09 -1.86
C PRO A 157 -1.82 -6.43 -0.95
N GLU A 158 -1.66 -6.53 0.37
CA GLU A 158 -2.53 -5.91 1.38
C GLU A 158 -2.54 -4.36 1.27
N LEU A 159 -1.54 -3.75 0.61
CA LEU A 159 -1.51 -2.31 0.32
C LEU A 159 -2.60 -1.86 -0.67
N ALA A 160 -3.16 -2.76 -1.48
CA ALA A 160 -4.24 -2.42 -2.41
C ALA A 160 -5.59 -2.14 -1.71
N GLY A 161 -5.59 -2.14 -0.37
CA GLY A 161 -6.78 -2.06 0.45
C GLY A 161 -7.24 -3.46 0.83
N CYS A 162 -7.64 -3.60 2.08
CA CYS A 162 -8.20 -4.85 2.56
C CYS A 162 -9.49 -5.11 1.79
N ILE A 163 -9.53 -6.19 1.00
CA ILE A 163 -10.72 -6.62 0.25
C ILE A 163 -11.91 -6.96 1.19
N PHE A 164 -11.69 -6.88 2.51
CA PHE A 164 -12.57 -7.35 3.58
C PHE A 164 -13.07 -6.29 4.57
N THR A 165 -12.64 -5.03 4.53
CA THR A 165 -13.10 -4.04 5.51
C THR A 165 -14.39 -3.36 5.07
N ALA A 166 -15.45 -4.16 4.90
CA ALA A 166 -16.83 -3.65 4.86
C ALA A 166 -17.26 -3.05 6.23
N SER A 167 -16.47 -3.24 7.30
CA SER A 167 -16.82 -2.90 8.68
C SER A 167 -15.95 -1.84 9.36
N VAL A 168 -14.88 -1.33 8.74
CA VAL A 168 -14.15 -0.18 9.33
C VAL A 168 -14.99 1.08 9.11
N THR A 169 -15.34 1.69 10.22
CA THR A 169 -16.41 2.66 10.39
C THR A 169 -16.34 3.85 9.43
N ARG A 170 -17.49 4.16 8.82
CA ARG A 170 -17.84 5.29 7.94
C ARG A 170 -17.53 6.70 8.47
N LYS A 171 -16.83 6.86 9.60
CA LYS A 171 -16.81 8.11 10.38
C LYS A 171 -15.85 9.19 9.86
N HIS A 172 -14.81 8.83 9.10
CA HIS A 172 -13.82 9.79 8.58
C HIS A 172 -13.54 9.55 7.09
N ARG A 173 -14.58 9.59 6.25
CA ARG A 173 -14.34 9.82 4.82
C ARG A 173 -14.02 11.30 4.63
N PRO A 174 -12.90 11.67 3.99
CA PRO A 174 -12.77 13.01 3.43
C PRO A 174 -14.02 13.29 2.59
N LYS A 175 -14.67 14.44 2.80
CA LYS A 175 -15.82 14.87 1.98
C LYS A 175 -15.31 15.24 0.61
N LEU A 176 -15.12 14.24 -0.25
CA LEU A 176 -14.69 14.46 -1.62
C LEU A 176 -15.84 15.03 -2.47
N PRO A 177 -15.54 15.85 -3.48
CA PRO A 177 -16.56 16.44 -4.33
C PRO A 177 -17.47 15.36 -4.94
N PRO A 178 -18.80 15.56 -4.96
CA PRO A 178 -19.72 14.62 -5.56
C PRO A 178 -19.52 14.63 -7.10
N GLY A 179 -18.94 13.56 -7.64
CA GLY A 179 -18.77 13.41 -9.08
C GLY A 179 -17.94 12.17 -9.43
N ASP A 180 -18.60 11.20 -10.07
CA ASP A 180 -18.05 10.14 -10.94
C ASP A 180 -17.22 8.98 -10.34
N CYS A 181 -16.93 8.96 -9.04
CA CYS A 181 -16.17 7.86 -8.43
C CYS A 181 -17.01 7.09 -7.41
N ASP A 182 -17.47 5.87 -7.72
CA ASP A 182 -18.20 5.01 -6.77
C ASP A 182 -17.39 4.87 -5.46
N SER A 183 -17.88 5.51 -4.40
CA SER A 183 -17.26 5.63 -3.07
C SER A 183 -16.99 4.28 -2.38
N ARG A 184 -17.40 3.18 -3.00
CA ARG A 184 -17.17 1.79 -2.56
C ARG A 184 -15.89 1.16 -3.09
N ARG A 185 -15.14 1.82 -4.00
CA ARG A 185 -13.95 1.26 -4.67
C ARG A 185 -12.62 1.90 -4.27
N TRP A 186 -12.56 2.63 -3.16
CA TRP A 186 -11.37 3.40 -2.80
C TRP A 186 -10.37 2.54 -2.03
N CYS A 187 -9.08 2.60 -2.40
CA CYS A 187 -8.03 2.23 -1.48
C CYS A 187 -7.92 3.34 -0.44
N PHE A 188 -8.22 3.03 0.82
CA PHE A 188 -8.31 4.03 1.89
C PHE A 188 -6.95 4.64 2.27
N MET A 189 -5.83 4.00 1.87
CA MET A 189 -4.49 4.45 2.23
C MET A 189 -3.76 5.05 1.03
N PRO A 190 -3.41 6.34 1.06
CA PRO A 190 -2.52 6.92 0.06
C PRO A 190 -1.10 6.38 0.22
N LEU A 191 -0.42 6.20 -0.90
CA LEU A 191 0.98 5.74 -0.96
C LEU A 191 1.88 6.91 -1.34
N ILE A 192 2.93 7.15 -0.55
CA ILE A 192 3.99 8.10 -0.89
C ILE A 192 5.17 7.33 -1.46
N VAL A 193 5.48 7.53 -2.73
CA VAL A 193 6.65 6.95 -3.38
C VAL A 193 7.83 7.92 -3.31
N LEU A 194 8.91 7.48 -2.66
CA LEU A 194 10.20 8.15 -2.60
C LEU A 194 11.14 7.52 -3.63
N ASP A 195 11.03 8.00 -4.86
CA ASP A 195 11.83 7.59 -5.99
C ASP A 195 13.09 8.45 -6.16
N LYS A 196 13.84 8.25 -7.25
CA LYS A 196 15.06 9.00 -7.54
C LYS A 196 14.82 10.51 -7.59
N GLU A 197 13.68 10.92 -8.13
CA GLU A 197 13.29 12.32 -8.24
C GLU A 197 13.07 12.93 -6.86
N ALA A 198 12.39 12.23 -5.95
CA ALA A 198 12.18 12.71 -4.58
C ALA A 198 13.50 13.06 -3.87
N PHE A 199 14.54 12.22 -4.00
CA PHE A 199 15.86 12.52 -3.41
C PHE A 199 16.63 13.63 -4.12
N ALA A 200 16.31 13.91 -5.38
CA ALA A 200 16.95 14.96 -6.18
C ALA A 200 16.29 16.34 -5.96
N THR A 201 14.96 16.37 -5.89
CA THR A 201 14.16 17.61 -5.89
C THR A 201 13.51 17.91 -4.54
N LYS A 202 13.58 16.97 -3.59
CA LYS A 202 12.81 16.99 -2.33
C LYS A 202 11.29 16.98 -2.58
N HIS A 203 10.81 16.38 -3.67
CA HIS A 203 9.38 16.25 -3.93
C HIS A 203 8.90 14.80 -3.89
N GLY A 204 8.12 14.45 -2.87
CA GLY A 204 7.51 13.12 -2.75
C GLY A 204 6.39 12.93 -3.76
N ARG A 205 6.20 11.71 -4.28
CA ARG A 205 5.05 11.38 -5.15
C ARG A 205 3.93 10.79 -4.30
N LEU A 206 2.82 11.50 -4.18
CA LEU A 206 1.61 11.03 -3.52
C LEU A 206 0.70 10.36 -4.54
N ILE A 207 0.26 9.14 -4.26
CA ILE A 207 -0.57 8.33 -5.16
C ILE A 207 -1.82 7.85 -4.41
N TYR A 208 -2.99 8.15 -4.98
CA TYR A 208 -4.27 7.62 -4.57
C TYR A 208 -4.69 6.49 -5.51
N LEU A 209 -5.12 5.37 -4.94
CA LEU A 209 -5.44 4.15 -5.69
C LEU A 209 -6.88 3.72 -5.49
N ASP A 210 -7.47 3.07 -6.48
CA ASP A 210 -8.69 2.29 -6.31
C ASP A 210 -8.36 0.89 -5.75
N SER A 211 -9.38 0.13 -5.37
CA SER A 211 -9.23 -1.25 -4.89
C SER A 211 -8.67 -2.22 -5.94
N ARG A 212 -8.53 -1.77 -7.18
CA ARG A 212 -7.91 -2.50 -8.30
C ARG A 212 -6.52 -1.98 -8.64
N ARG A 213 -5.93 -1.12 -7.79
CA ARG A 213 -4.60 -0.51 -7.93
C ARG A 213 -4.47 0.47 -9.10
N ASN A 214 -5.59 0.96 -9.64
CA ASN A 214 -5.56 2.02 -10.63
C ASN A 214 -5.31 3.34 -9.92
N ILE A 215 -4.43 4.17 -10.48
CA ILE A 215 -4.21 5.53 -10.01
C ILE A 215 -5.50 6.31 -10.22
N ILE A 216 -6.11 6.75 -9.12
CA ILE A 216 -7.22 7.70 -9.14
C ILE A 216 -6.64 9.08 -9.38
N ARG A 217 -5.65 9.46 -8.56
CA ARG A 217 -4.97 10.75 -8.59
C ARG A 217 -3.53 10.60 -8.16
N GLU A 218 -2.69 11.48 -8.68
CA GLU A 218 -1.30 11.59 -8.27
C GLU A 218 -0.83 13.04 -8.25
N THR A 219 0.07 13.35 -7.32
CA THR A 219 0.69 14.67 -7.24
C THR A 219 2.11 14.57 -6.68
N ARG A 220 2.90 15.63 -6.88
CA ARG A 220 4.18 15.84 -6.23
C ARG A 220 3.98 16.90 -5.15
N PHE A 221 4.51 16.65 -3.96
CA PHE A 221 4.44 17.59 -2.85
C PHE A 221 5.82 17.79 -2.22
N ASP A 222 6.03 18.97 -1.65
CA ASP A 222 7.33 19.37 -1.11
C ASP A 222 7.64 18.64 0.21
N LEU A 223 8.86 18.09 0.29
CA LEU A 223 9.50 17.46 1.44
C LEU A 223 10.69 18.31 1.92
N SER A 224 10.61 19.62 1.76
CA SER A 224 11.66 20.56 2.16
C SER A 224 11.97 20.51 3.65
N ASP A 225 13.14 21.04 4.01
CA ASP A 225 13.75 20.84 5.31
C ASP A 225 12.86 21.39 6.44
N GLY A 226 12.53 20.54 7.41
CA GLY A 226 11.74 20.90 8.59
C GLY A 226 10.29 20.40 8.59
N VAL A 227 9.78 19.89 7.46
CA VAL A 227 8.46 19.26 7.37
C VAL A 227 8.62 17.74 7.50
N SER A 228 8.32 17.20 8.67
CA SER A 228 8.30 15.75 8.87
C SER A 228 6.96 15.15 8.43
N MET A 229 6.93 13.84 8.24
CA MET A 229 5.71 13.08 7.97
C MET A 229 4.65 13.29 9.05
N ALA A 230 5.07 13.41 10.30
CA ALA A 230 4.12 13.70 11.36
C ALA A 230 3.48 15.08 11.17
N ASP A 231 4.23 16.05 10.63
CA ASP A 231 3.69 17.38 10.35
C ASP A 231 2.77 17.34 9.11
N ILE A 232 3.11 16.54 8.10
CA ILE A 232 2.23 16.25 6.95
C ILE A 232 0.94 15.56 7.41
N ILE A 233 1.02 14.60 8.32
CA ILE A 233 -0.14 13.86 8.84
C ILE A 233 -1.01 14.74 9.71
N VAL A 234 -0.42 15.54 10.61
CA VAL A 234 -1.17 16.52 11.40
C VAL A 234 -1.89 17.50 10.46
N ASP A 235 -1.21 18.02 9.45
CA ASP A 235 -1.84 18.87 8.45
C ASP A 235 -2.93 18.14 7.63
N TRP A 236 -2.75 16.85 7.33
CA TRP A 236 -3.77 16.04 6.67
C TRP A 236 -5.01 15.78 7.54
N VAL A 237 -4.82 15.49 8.83
CA VAL A 237 -5.93 15.21 9.75
C VAL A 237 -6.65 16.50 10.15
N GLU A 238 -5.94 17.62 10.24
CA GLU A 238 -6.48 18.89 10.76
C GLU A 238 -6.90 19.90 9.67
N SER A 239 -6.45 19.79 8.41
CA SER A 239 -6.58 20.87 7.41
C SER A 239 -7.30 20.51 6.10
N ALA A 240 -7.78 21.57 5.42
CA ALA A 240 -8.19 21.61 4.00
C ALA A 240 -7.03 21.37 3.00
N HIS A 241 -5.83 20.99 3.47
CA HIS A 241 -4.67 20.73 2.63
C HIS A 241 -4.80 19.44 1.82
N LEU A 242 -5.50 18.43 2.36
CA LEU A 242 -5.89 17.23 1.62
C LEU A 242 -6.78 17.59 0.43
N GLU A 243 -7.71 18.53 0.60
CA GLU A 243 -8.57 19.02 -0.49
C GLU A 243 -7.73 19.74 -1.55
N ARG A 244 -6.77 20.58 -1.17
CA ARG A 244 -5.88 21.26 -2.14
C ARG A 244 -4.96 20.31 -2.89
N LEU A 245 -4.23 19.43 -2.20
CA LEU A 245 -3.36 18.44 -2.85
C LEU A 245 -4.16 17.50 -3.75
N TRP A 246 -5.40 17.19 -3.36
CA TRP A 246 -6.34 16.47 -4.18
C TRP A 246 -6.80 17.28 -5.41
N GLU A 247 -7.16 18.54 -5.26
CA GLU A 247 -7.60 19.42 -6.35
C GLU A 247 -6.50 19.64 -7.39
N ASP A 248 -5.27 19.91 -6.94
CA ASP A 248 -4.10 20.17 -7.78
C ASP A 248 -3.51 18.88 -8.40
N SER A 249 -3.96 17.70 -7.93
CA SER A 249 -3.45 16.43 -8.43
C SER A 249 -3.93 16.13 -9.85
N GLN A 250 -3.08 15.41 -10.59
CA GLN A 250 -3.43 14.88 -11.89
C GLN A 250 -4.34 13.68 -11.72
N VAL A 251 -5.47 13.69 -12.43
CA VAL A 251 -6.38 12.54 -12.51
C VAL A 251 -5.71 11.44 -13.33
N GLY A 252 -5.71 10.22 -12.80
CA GLY A 252 -5.15 9.06 -13.48
C GLY A 252 -5.91 8.73 -14.77
N GLU A 253 -5.20 8.18 -15.75
CA GLU A 253 -5.69 8.00 -17.13
C GLU A 253 -7.09 7.38 -17.23
N LYS A 254 -7.33 6.30 -16.47
CA LYS A 254 -8.62 5.59 -16.41
C LYS A 254 -9.80 6.46 -15.95
N TYR A 255 -9.53 7.50 -15.16
CA TYR A 255 -10.53 8.37 -14.56
C TYR A 255 -10.62 9.73 -15.25
N ARG A 256 -9.78 9.99 -16.25
CA ARG A 256 -9.94 11.18 -17.10
C ARG A 256 -11.22 10.96 -17.90
N ALA A 257 -12.22 11.81 -17.69
CA ALA A 257 -13.37 11.84 -18.57
C ALA A 257 -12.87 12.14 -19.99
N ASP A 258 -13.32 11.36 -20.98
CA ASP A 258 -13.22 11.78 -22.37
C ASP A 258 -13.90 13.14 -22.44
N ARG A 259 -13.12 14.20 -22.74
CA ARG A 259 -13.70 15.52 -22.98
C ARG A 259 -14.85 15.34 -23.97
N PRO A 260 -16.03 15.93 -23.74
CA PRO A 260 -17.07 15.88 -24.75
C PRO A 260 -16.48 16.49 -26.03
N THR A 261 -16.36 15.67 -27.08
CA THR A 261 -16.22 16.16 -28.45
C THR A 261 -17.27 17.23 -28.64
N ASP A 262 -16.83 18.43 -29.05
CA ASP A 262 -17.67 19.53 -29.52
C ASP A 262 -18.84 18.95 -30.32
N ARG A 263 -20.03 18.87 -29.69
CA ARG A 263 -21.26 18.74 -30.44
C ARG A 263 -21.45 20.09 -31.08
N GLY A 264 -21.19 20.11 -32.38
CA GLY A 264 -21.21 21.29 -33.23
C GLY A 264 -22.39 22.20 -32.92
N ARG A 265 -22.09 23.49 -32.77
CA ARG A 265 -22.96 24.53 -33.27
C ARG A 265 -23.05 24.37 -34.79
N LEU A 266 -24.09 23.67 -35.24
CA LEU A 266 -24.63 23.79 -36.58
C LEU A 266 -26.15 23.84 -36.43
N GLY A 267 -26.73 24.95 -36.86
CA GLY A 267 -28.18 25.21 -36.90
C GLY A 267 -28.59 26.39 -36.05
#